data_AF-A0A2U2HDH3-F1
#
_entry.id   AF-A0A2U2HDH3-F1
#
_cell.length_a   1.000
_cell.length_b   1.000
_cell.length_c   1.000
_cell.angle_alpha   90.00
_cell.angle_beta   90.00
_cell.angle_gamma   90.00
#
_symmetry.space_group_name_H-M   'P 1'
#
loop_
_entity.id
_entity.type
_entity.pdbx_description
1 polymer ?
#
loop_
_entity_poly.entity_id
_entity_poly.type
_entity_poly.pdbx_seq_one_letter_code
_entity_poly.pdbx_strand_id
1 'polypeptide(L)'
;MVCSGCTKAGMSEARRDHILAGDHGWIDITVHAPASAPATGAGAKACALSYLINGETLLSESAELSGPDENKMPVGYRFAAPAGALKTALVLSHCVGEERMIELPLTLEKDHLATLLFDGKSLVLQQSTPYDPATLDSVRAEINKLHDGETRASGALSTLTWLAMAILVLNLAAFLYMFVRMFLRRRHPPGER
;
A
#
# COMPACT_ATOMS: atom_id res chain seq x y z
N MET A 1 40.41 -11.31 -3.98
CA MET A 1 39.24 -10.73 -4.67
C MET A 1 38.21 -10.40 -3.60
N VAL A 2 38.02 -9.12 -3.36
CA VAL A 2 37.11 -8.57 -2.35
C VAL A 2 35.76 -8.36 -3.05
N CYS A 3 34.70 -9.05 -2.62
CA CYS A 3 33.34 -8.77 -3.08
C CYS A 3 32.84 -7.47 -2.45
N SER A 4 33.29 -6.34 -3.00
CA SER A 4 32.65 -5.04 -2.86
C SER A 4 31.31 -5.09 -3.61
N GLY A 5 30.26 -5.59 -2.95
CA GLY A 5 28.95 -5.75 -3.58
C GLY A 5 27.92 -6.59 -2.82
N CYS A 6 28.12 -6.90 -1.53
CA CYS A 6 27.07 -7.53 -0.72
C CYS A 6 26.02 -6.48 -0.36
N THR A 7 25.18 -6.10 -1.32
CA THR A 7 23.94 -5.37 -1.06
C THR A 7 22.96 -6.32 -0.39
N LYS A 8 22.62 -6.01 0.86
CA LYS A 8 21.46 -6.47 1.64
C LYS A 8 21.27 -8.00 1.69
N ALA A 9 21.55 -8.61 2.85
CA ALA A 9 21.07 -9.97 3.15
C ALA A 9 19.54 -10.00 3.41
N GLY A 10 18.77 -9.31 2.58
CA GLY A 10 17.36 -9.60 2.41
C GLY A 10 17.22 -10.92 1.64
N MET A 11 16.13 -11.64 1.84
CA MET A 11 15.84 -12.88 1.10
C MET A 11 16.17 -12.70 -0.40
N SER A 12 17.04 -13.57 -0.94
CA SER A 12 17.40 -13.51 -2.36
C SER A 12 16.15 -13.71 -3.22
N GLU A 13 16.08 -13.05 -4.38
CA GLU A 13 14.90 -13.16 -5.25
C GLU A 13 14.59 -14.61 -5.62
N ALA A 14 15.63 -15.40 -5.92
CA ALA A 14 15.49 -16.83 -6.19
C ALA A 14 14.86 -17.61 -5.02
N ARG A 15 15.18 -17.25 -3.77
CA ARG A 15 14.60 -17.91 -2.58
C ARG A 15 13.15 -17.51 -2.39
N ARG A 16 12.84 -16.22 -2.57
CA ARG A 16 11.46 -15.71 -2.54
C ARG A 16 10.61 -16.43 -3.57
N ASP A 17 11.09 -16.50 -4.82
CA ASP A 17 10.37 -17.12 -5.92
C ASP A 17 10.18 -18.63 -5.70
N HIS A 18 11.19 -19.29 -5.11
CA HIS A 18 11.07 -20.69 -4.73
C HIS A 18 9.98 -20.93 -3.66
N ILE A 19 9.88 -20.05 -2.66
CA ILE A 19 8.81 -20.13 -1.64
C ILE A 19 7.44 -19.88 -2.29
N LEU A 20 7.33 -18.85 -3.12
CA LEU A 20 6.09 -18.49 -3.81
C LEU A 20 5.63 -19.55 -4.81
N ALA A 21 6.54 -20.35 -5.35
CA ALA A 21 6.21 -21.47 -6.23
C ALA A 21 5.63 -22.69 -5.49
N GLY A 22 5.82 -22.78 -4.17
CA GLY A 22 5.28 -23.85 -3.32
C GLY A 22 4.03 -23.42 -2.54
N ASP A 23 3.56 -24.30 -1.65
CA ASP A 23 2.55 -23.94 -0.67
C ASP A 23 3.15 -22.94 0.33
N HIS A 24 2.60 -21.72 0.35
CA HIS A 24 3.11 -20.61 1.12
C HIS A 24 1.99 -19.82 1.79
N GLY A 25 2.39 -19.01 2.75
CA GLY A 25 1.59 -17.91 3.28
C GLY A 25 2.46 -16.66 3.42
N TRP A 26 1.89 -15.62 4.02
CA TRP A 26 2.59 -14.39 4.32
C TRP A 26 2.71 -14.21 5.82
N ILE A 27 3.83 -13.64 6.25
CA ILE A 27 4.02 -13.15 7.61
C ILE A 27 4.10 -11.64 7.55
N ASP A 28 3.30 -10.99 8.38
CA ASP A 28 3.31 -9.55 8.63
C ASP A 28 3.76 -9.33 10.06
N ILE A 29 4.89 -8.67 10.28
CA ILE A 29 5.41 -8.40 11.62
C ILE A 29 5.43 -6.91 11.89
N THR A 30 4.75 -6.50 12.96
CA THR A 30 4.81 -5.14 13.51
C THR A 30 5.74 -5.12 14.70
N VAL A 31 6.67 -4.16 14.74
CA VAL A 31 7.76 -4.10 15.71
C VAL A 31 7.69 -2.78 16.48
N HIS A 32 7.36 -2.86 17.76
CA HIS A 32 7.50 -1.76 18.71
C HIS A 32 8.92 -1.69 19.28
N ALA A 33 9.31 -0.51 19.75
CA ALA A 33 10.62 -0.30 20.33
C ALA A 33 10.72 -1.02 21.69
N PRO A 34 11.77 -1.82 21.93
CA PRO A 34 12.06 -2.24 23.30
C PRO A 34 12.38 -1.02 24.16
N ALA A 35 12.08 -1.07 25.46
CA ALA A 35 12.34 0.05 26.38
C ALA A 35 13.81 0.51 26.43
N SER A 36 14.74 -0.37 26.05
CA SER A 36 16.18 -0.10 25.97
C SER A 36 16.65 0.39 24.60
N ALA A 37 15.74 0.59 23.63
CA ALA A 37 16.09 1.04 22.30
C ALA A 37 16.83 2.39 22.37
N PRO A 38 17.86 2.60 21.54
CA PRO A 38 18.53 3.89 21.49
C PRO A 38 17.53 4.99 21.12
N ALA A 39 17.55 6.08 21.90
CA ALA A 39 16.71 7.24 21.64
C ALA A 39 17.08 7.88 20.29
N THR A 40 16.09 8.44 19.59
CA THR A 40 16.28 9.10 18.30
C THR A 40 17.30 10.24 18.39
N GLY A 41 18.20 10.37 17.42
CA GLY A 41 19.13 11.50 17.35
C GLY A 41 20.44 11.24 16.62
N ALA A 42 21.21 12.31 16.39
CA ALA A 42 22.51 12.26 15.72
C ALA A 42 23.52 11.45 16.56
N GLY A 43 23.68 10.17 16.23
CA GLY A 43 24.54 9.23 16.94
C GLY A 43 23.83 7.96 17.46
N ALA A 44 22.51 7.86 17.30
CA ALA A 44 21.77 6.64 17.60
C ALA A 44 22.25 5.51 16.67
N LYS A 45 22.71 4.38 17.26
CA LYS A 45 23.01 3.18 16.48
C LYS A 45 21.69 2.61 15.99
N ALA A 46 21.59 2.37 14.67
CA ALA A 46 20.42 1.71 14.12
C ALA A 46 20.31 0.28 14.67
N CYS A 47 19.08 -0.10 14.99
CA CYS A 47 18.71 -1.45 15.42
C CYS A 47 18.88 -2.42 14.25
N ALA A 48 19.60 -3.53 14.46
CA ALA A 48 19.60 -4.62 13.49
C ALA A 48 18.49 -5.62 13.87
N LEU A 49 17.56 -5.83 12.95
CA LEU A 49 16.43 -6.72 13.10
C LEU A 49 16.56 -7.86 12.10
N SER A 50 16.54 -9.10 12.59
CA SER A 50 16.52 -10.28 11.75
C SER A 50 15.36 -11.20 12.12
N TYR A 51 14.70 -11.79 11.12
CA TYR A 51 13.66 -12.78 11.33
C TYR A 51 14.09 -14.10 10.72
N LEU A 52 14.10 -15.15 11.54
CA LEU A 52 14.51 -16.49 11.15
C LEU A 52 13.30 -17.40 11.04
N ILE A 53 13.32 -18.28 10.05
CA ILE A 53 12.38 -19.40 9.90
C ILE A 53 13.19 -20.68 9.73
N ASN A 54 12.97 -21.64 10.61
CA ASN A 54 13.68 -22.92 10.63
C ASN A 54 15.21 -22.76 10.66
N GLY A 55 15.71 -21.71 11.30
CA GLY A 55 17.14 -21.39 11.40
C GLY A 55 17.71 -20.59 10.22
N GLU A 56 16.90 -20.27 9.20
CA GLU A 56 17.30 -19.44 8.06
C GLU A 56 16.80 -18.01 8.20
N THR A 57 17.66 -17.01 7.95
CA THR A 57 17.27 -15.60 7.96
C THR A 57 16.45 -15.25 6.72
N LEU A 58 15.19 -14.85 6.91
CA LEU A 58 14.29 -14.40 5.83
C LEU A 58 14.17 -12.86 5.76
N LEU A 59 14.32 -12.19 6.89
CA LEU A 59 14.34 -10.74 6.98
C LEU A 59 15.63 -10.34 7.68
N SER A 60 16.33 -9.34 7.15
CA SER A 60 17.47 -8.69 7.81
C SER A 60 17.45 -7.21 7.45
N GLU A 61 17.10 -6.37 8.41
CA GLU A 61 16.92 -4.93 8.21
C GLU A 61 17.59 -4.13 9.31
N SER A 62 18.00 -2.92 8.96
CA SER A 62 18.44 -1.92 9.92
C SER A 62 17.29 -0.92 10.10
N ALA A 63 16.78 -0.78 11.32
CA ALA A 63 15.63 0.06 11.63
C ALA A 63 15.95 1.07 12.73
N GLU A 64 15.28 2.22 12.72
CA GLU A 64 15.17 3.09 13.89
C GLU A 64 13.82 2.80 14.52
N LEU A 65 13.79 2.18 15.71
CA LEU A 65 12.54 1.72 16.32
C LEU A 65 11.89 2.77 17.23
N SER A 66 12.69 3.57 17.94
CA SER A 66 12.20 4.52 18.96
C SER A 66 11.35 5.65 18.36
N GLY A 67 11.82 6.29 17.29
CA GLY A 67 11.11 7.41 16.66
C GLY A 67 9.74 7.05 16.08
N PRO A 68 9.63 6.02 15.24
CA PRO A 68 8.34 5.60 14.70
C PRO A 68 7.36 5.18 15.80
N ASP A 69 7.84 4.52 16.86
CA ASP A 69 6.99 4.07 17.97
C ASP A 69 6.46 5.23 18.82
N GLU A 70 7.30 6.22 19.15
CA GLU A 70 6.87 7.47 19.82
C GLU A 70 5.79 8.22 19.03
N ASN A 71 5.85 8.13 17.70
CA ASN A 71 4.88 8.73 16.79
C ASN A 71 3.65 7.83 16.52
N LYS A 72 3.49 6.71 17.25
CA LYS A 72 2.41 5.72 17.05
C LYS A 72 2.36 5.11 15.64
N MET A 73 3.50 5.02 14.99
CA MET A 73 3.69 4.43 13.67
C MET A 73 4.77 3.35 13.73
N PRO A 74 4.50 2.19 14.37
CA PRO A 74 5.50 1.15 14.51
C PRO A 74 5.96 0.60 13.16
N VAL A 75 7.16 0.04 13.11
CA VAL A 75 7.76 -0.46 11.88
C VAL A 75 7.13 -1.81 11.52
N GLY A 76 6.63 -1.95 10.30
CA GLY A 76 6.01 -3.17 9.78
C GLY A 76 6.82 -3.80 8.64
N TYR A 77 6.89 -5.12 8.61
CA TYR A 77 7.51 -5.88 7.52
C TYR A 77 6.61 -7.01 7.06
N ARG A 78 6.52 -7.23 5.75
CA ARG A 78 5.78 -8.35 5.17
C ARG A 78 6.66 -9.16 4.23
N PHE A 79 6.67 -10.48 4.41
CA PHE A 79 7.43 -11.41 3.57
C PHE A 79 6.76 -12.78 3.48
N ALA A 80 7.06 -13.51 2.40
CA ALA A 80 6.51 -14.84 2.17
C ALA A 80 7.29 -15.91 2.96
N ALA A 81 6.58 -16.95 3.39
CA ALA A 81 7.14 -18.08 4.11
C ALA A 81 6.44 -19.38 3.71
N PRO A 82 7.14 -20.54 3.77
CA PRO A 82 6.53 -21.83 3.46
C PRO A 82 5.41 -22.15 4.44
N ALA A 83 4.31 -22.74 3.96
CA ALA A 83 3.23 -23.20 4.82
C ALA A 83 3.66 -24.42 5.67
N GLY A 84 3.06 -24.59 6.84
CA GLY A 84 3.29 -25.69 7.76
C GLY A 84 3.73 -25.23 9.15
N ALA A 85 4.28 -26.17 9.93
CA ALA A 85 4.83 -25.90 11.25
C ALA A 85 6.24 -25.29 11.12
N LEU A 86 6.39 -24.04 11.59
CA LEU A 86 7.59 -23.23 11.48
C LEU A 86 8.19 -22.96 12.85
N LYS A 87 9.51 -23.08 12.96
CA LYS A 87 10.29 -22.56 14.08
C LYS A 87 10.72 -21.15 13.74
N THR A 88 10.06 -20.14 14.29
CA THR A 88 10.39 -18.74 13.97
C THR A 88 11.14 -18.08 15.11
N ALA A 89 12.01 -17.12 14.79
CA ALA A 89 12.69 -16.32 15.79
C ALA A 89 12.89 -14.88 15.30
N LEU A 90 12.59 -13.92 16.17
CA LEU A 90 12.98 -12.52 15.99
C LEU A 90 14.30 -12.28 16.73
N VAL A 91 15.31 -11.83 16.02
CA VAL A 91 16.62 -11.45 16.57
C VAL A 91 16.77 -9.94 16.50
N LEU A 92 17.02 -9.35 17.66
CA LEU A 92 17.29 -7.94 17.83
C LEU A 92 18.75 -7.78 18.27
N SER A 93 19.57 -7.24 17.40
CA SER A 93 20.98 -6.93 17.68
C SER A 93 21.15 -5.41 17.73
N HIS A 94 21.96 -4.93 18.67
CA HIS A 94 22.23 -3.50 18.89
C HIS A 94 21.03 -2.63 19.35
N CYS A 95 19.83 -3.22 19.53
CA CYS A 95 18.63 -2.57 20.11
C CYS A 95 18.53 -2.64 21.62
N VAL A 96 19.05 -3.73 22.14
CA VAL A 96 19.11 -4.16 23.53
C VAL A 96 20.61 -4.40 23.71
N GLY A 97 21.21 -3.98 24.83
CA GLY A 97 22.67 -3.95 24.98
C GLY A 97 23.38 -5.26 24.58
N GLU A 98 22.68 -6.40 24.69
CA GLU A 98 23.06 -7.70 24.18
C GLU A 98 22.05 -8.20 23.12
N GLU A 99 22.53 -9.02 22.19
CA GLU A 99 21.67 -9.66 21.19
C GLU A 99 20.55 -10.47 21.86
N ARG A 100 19.32 -10.26 21.40
CA ARG A 100 18.14 -10.94 21.94
C ARG A 100 17.42 -11.71 20.85
N MET A 101 17.30 -13.01 21.07
CA MET A 101 16.49 -13.91 20.24
C MET A 101 15.17 -14.22 20.96
N ILE A 102 14.06 -14.03 20.27
CA ILE A 102 12.71 -14.33 20.75
C ILE A 102 12.10 -15.36 19.82
N GLU A 103 11.94 -16.58 20.30
CA GLU A 103 11.36 -17.68 19.52
C GLU A 103 9.82 -17.67 19.62
N LEU A 104 9.17 -17.99 18.50
CA LEU A 104 7.74 -18.22 18.41
C LEU A 104 7.48 -19.42 17.49
N PRO A 105 7.00 -20.56 18.01
CA PRO A 105 6.49 -21.62 17.14
C PRO A 105 5.23 -21.12 16.44
N LEU A 106 5.23 -21.17 15.11
CA LEU A 106 4.13 -20.67 14.27
C LEU A 106 3.66 -21.78 13.35
N THR A 107 2.35 -21.99 13.25
CA THR A 107 1.78 -22.80 12.15
C THR A 107 1.22 -21.84 11.13
N LEU A 108 1.83 -21.82 9.94
CA LEU A 108 1.41 -20.96 8.84
C LEU A 108 0.55 -21.77 7.87
N GLU A 109 -0.71 -21.41 7.74
CA GLU A 109 -1.59 -22.04 6.77
C GLU A 109 -1.32 -21.53 5.35
N LYS A 110 -1.60 -22.37 4.36
CA LYS A 110 -1.54 -21.96 2.96
C LYS A 110 -2.53 -20.84 2.70
N ASP A 111 -2.13 -19.86 1.89
CA ASP A 111 -2.96 -18.71 1.52
C ASP A 111 -3.48 -17.93 2.74
N HIS A 112 -2.72 -17.95 3.85
CA HIS A 112 -2.99 -17.16 5.04
C HIS A 112 -1.92 -16.09 5.30
N LEU A 113 -2.36 -15.00 5.89
CA LEU A 113 -1.54 -13.92 6.43
C LEU A 113 -1.48 -14.09 7.95
N ALA A 114 -0.32 -14.46 8.46
CA ALA A 114 -0.02 -14.45 9.89
C ALA A 114 0.46 -13.06 10.31
N THR A 115 -0.32 -12.35 11.12
CA THR A 115 0.09 -11.06 11.70
C THR A 115 0.72 -11.28 13.06
N LEU A 116 1.97 -10.86 13.21
CA LEU A 116 2.78 -10.93 14.40
C LEU A 116 2.98 -9.54 14.98
N LEU A 117 2.95 -9.44 16.31
CA LEU A 117 3.26 -8.21 17.04
C LEU A 117 4.44 -8.47 17.97
N PHE A 118 5.47 -7.65 17.86
CA PHE A 118 6.47 -7.50 18.90
C PHE A 118 6.18 -6.24 19.71
N ASP A 119 5.84 -6.41 21.00
CA ASP A 119 5.41 -5.34 21.91
C ASP A 119 6.57 -4.65 22.65
N GLY A 120 7.81 -4.85 22.20
CA GLY A 120 9.03 -4.41 22.91
C GLY A 120 9.59 -5.47 23.88
N LYS A 121 8.83 -6.53 24.19
CA LYS A 121 9.26 -7.60 25.09
C LYS A 121 9.06 -9.00 24.53
N SER A 122 7.95 -9.27 23.87
CA SER A 122 7.54 -10.59 23.41
C SER A 122 6.97 -10.53 22.00
N LEU A 123 7.13 -11.63 21.26
CA LEU A 123 6.56 -11.80 19.93
C LEU A 123 5.30 -12.65 20.05
N VAL A 124 4.17 -12.14 19.57
CA VAL A 124 2.87 -12.82 19.64
C VAL A 124 2.21 -12.90 18.27
N LEU A 125 1.54 -14.02 17.99
CA LEU A 125 0.62 -14.13 16.86
C LEU A 125 -0.69 -13.43 17.23
N GLN A 126 -1.07 -12.38 16.49
CA GLN A 126 -2.33 -11.69 16.70
C GLN A 126 -3.47 -12.36 15.94
N GLN A 127 -3.25 -12.66 14.67
CA GLN A 127 -4.26 -13.19 13.78
C GLN A 127 -3.61 -14.02 12.69
N SER A 128 -4.35 -15.03 12.22
CA SER A 128 -4.07 -15.74 10.98
C SER A 128 -5.34 -15.60 10.14
N THR A 129 -5.26 -14.86 9.04
CA THR A 129 -6.43 -14.57 8.20
C THR A 129 -6.19 -15.10 6.78
N PRO A 130 -7.20 -15.73 6.16
CA PRO A 130 -7.10 -16.10 4.75
C PRO A 130 -6.96 -14.82 3.91
N TYR A 131 -6.06 -14.84 2.93
CA TYR A 131 -6.02 -13.81 1.90
C TYR A 131 -6.40 -14.42 0.56
N ASP A 132 -6.97 -13.60 -0.32
CA ASP A 132 -7.22 -14.00 -1.69
C ASP A 132 -5.93 -13.79 -2.50
N PRO A 133 -5.24 -14.86 -2.95
CA PRO A 133 -4.04 -14.71 -3.75
C PRO A 133 -4.41 -13.98 -5.04
N ALA A 134 -3.79 -12.82 -5.26
CA ALA A 134 -4.00 -12.07 -6.50
C ALA A 134 -3.56 -12.94 -7.69
N THR A 135 -4.52 -13.32 -8.53
CA THR A 135 -4.26 -14.06 -9.77
C THR A 135 -3.96 -13.07 -10.88
N LEU A 136 -3.23 -13.49 -11.91
CA LEU A 136 -3.04 -12.67 -13.12
C LEU A 136 -4.38 -12.28 -13.74
N ASP A 137 -5.38 -13.14 -13.64
CA ASP A 137 -6.74 -12.87 -14.13
C ASP A 137 -7.46 -11.83 -13.26
N SER A 138 -7.31 -11.86 -11.92
CA SER A 138 -7.90 -10.83 -11.05
C SER A 138 -7.23 -9.46 -11.25
N VAL A 139 -5.91 -9.42 -11.41
CA VAL A 139 -5.17 -8.19 -11.74
C VAL A 139 -5.60 -7.65 -13.10
N ARG A 140 -5.72 -8.51 -14.12
CA ARG A 140 -6.20 -8.12 -15.45
C ARG A 140 -7.63 -7.59 -15.39
N ALA A 141 -8.52 -8.24 -14.63
CA ALA A 141 -9.90 -7.79 -14.47
C ALA A 141 -9.97 -6.41 -13.83
N GLU A 142 -9.15 -6.14 -12.80
CA GLU A 142 -9.12 -4.83 -12.13
C GLU A 142 -8.53 -3.73 -13.05
N ILE A 143 -7.48 -4.05 -13.82
CA ILE A 143 -6.93 -3.12 -14.83
C ILE A 143 -7.99 -2.76 -15.88
N ASN A 144 -8.71 -3.75 -16.41
CA ASN A 144 -9.77 -3.51 -17.39
C ASN A 144 -10.89 -2.66 -16.81
N LYS A 145 -11.28 -2.92 -15.56
CA LYS A 145 -12.31 -2.15 -14.85
C LYS A 145 -11.89 -0.69 -14.64
N LEU A 146 -10.62 -0.43 -14.30
CA LEU A 146 -10.10 0.93 -14.19
C LEU A 146 -10.12 1.65 -15.56
N HIS A 147 -9.72 0.96 -16.63
CA HIS A 147 -9.74 1.50 -17.99
C HIS A 147 -11.18 1.81 -18.48
N ASP A 148 -12.13 0.93 -18.19
CA ASP A 148 -13.55 1.12 -18.48
C ASP A 148 -14.15 2.27 -17.65
N GLY A 149 -13.65 2.48 -16.43
CA GLY A 149 -14.03 3.61 -15.58
C GLY A 149 -13.57 4.95 -16.15
N GLU A 150 -12.33 5.02 -16.62
CA GLU A 150 -11.74 6.22 -17.24
C GLU A 150 -12.44 6.59 -18.56
N THR A 151 -12.75 5.60 -19.40
CA THR A 151 -13.49 5.79 -20.65
C THR A 151 -14.96 6.20 -20.42
N ARG A 152 -15.63 5.67 -19.40
CA ARG A 152 -16.99 6.13 -19.02
C ARG A 152 -16.99 7.55 -18.46
N ALA A 153 -16.00 7.93 -17.64
CA ALA A 153 -15.91 9.27 -17.07
C ALA A 153 -15.66 10.35 -18.14
N SER A 154 -14.76 10.06 -19.09
CA SER A 154 -14.49 10.94 -20.24
C SER A 154 -15.68 11.03 -21.20
N GLY A 155 -16.37 9.92 -21.46
CA GLY A 155 -17.62 9.89 -22.22
C GLY A 155 -18.71 10.77 -21.62
N ALA A 156 -18.94 10.66 -20.30
CA ALA A 156 -19.96 11.45 -19.60
C ALA A 156 -19.67 12.97 -19.64
N LEU A 157 -18.41 13.36 -19.45
CA LEU A 157 -17.98 14.77 -19.55
C LEU A 157 -18.20 15.34 -20.97
N SER A 158 -17.94 14.55 -22.01
CA SER A 158 -18.17 14.97 -23.41
C SER A 158 -19.65 15.20 -23.74
N THR A 159 -20.56 14.37 -23.20
CA THR A 159 -22.01 14.58 -23.34
C THR A 159 -22.52 15.79 -22.57
N LEU A 160 -22.02 16.03 -21.36
CA LEU A 160 -22.37 17.18 -20.53
C LEU A 160 -21.93 18.51 -21.16
N THR A 161 -20.71 18.53 -21.72
CA THR A 161 -20.19 19.71 -22.43
C THR A 161 -20.96 20.00 -23.71
N TRP A 162 -21.36 18.97 -24.46
CA TRP A 162 -22.19 19.15 -25.65
C TRP A 162 -23.59 19.71 -25.31
N LEU A 163 -24.23 19.18 -24.26
CA LEU A 163 -25.53 19.70 -23.79
C LEU A 163 -25.43 21.14 -23.30
N ALA A 164 -24.37 21.49 -22.56
CA ALA A 164 -24.13 22.85 -22.10
C ALA A 164 -23.95 23.83 -23.28
N MET A 165 -23.21 23.42 -24.31
CA MET A 165 -23.07 24.20 -25.55
C MET A 165 -24.41 24.37 -26.29
N ALA A 166 -25.20 23.31 -26.42
CA ALA A 166 -26.50 23.38 -27.08
C ALA A 166 -27.45 24.36 -26.38
N ILE A 167 -27.49 24.34 -25.04
CA ILE A 167 -28.28 25.27 -24.22
C ILE A 167 -27.78 26.72 -24.42
N LEU A 168 -26.47 26.94 -24.45
CA LEU A 168 -25.90 28.27 -24.65
C LEU A 168 -26.28 28.84 -26.02
N VAL A 169 -26.19 28.05 -27.08
CA VAL A 169 -26.57 28.46 -28.45
C VAL A 169 -28.07 28.80 -28.53
N LEU A 170 -28.93 27.99 -27.92
CA LEU A 170 -30.38 28.24 -27.89
C LEU A 170 -30.73 29.55 -27.19
N ASN A 171 -30.10 29.83 -26.05
CA ASN A 171 -30.31 31.09 -25.33
C ASN A 171 -29.81 32.30 -26.13
N LEU A 172 -28.67 32.19 -26.81
CA LEU A 172 -28.14 33.25 -27.66
C LEU A 172 -29.08 33.54 -28.84
N ALA A 173 -29.61 32.51 -29.48
CA ALA A 173 -30.57 32.64 -30.59
C ALA A 173 -31.88 33.30 -30.12
N ALA A 174 -32.40 32.91 -28.96
CA ALA A 174 -33.59 33.52 -28.37
C ALA A 174 -33.37 35.01 -28.04
N PHE A 175 -32.19 35.36 -27.51
CA PHE A 175 -31.82 36.74 -27.21
C PHE A 175 -31.71 37.58 -28.48
N LEU A 176 -31.05 37.08 -29.52
CA LEU A 176 -30.95 37.75 -30.82
C LEU A 176 -32.33 37.96 -31.45
N TYR A 177 -33.18 36.95 -31.42
CA TYR A 177 -34.55 37.05 -31.91
C TYR A 177 -35.36 38.14 -31.18
N MET A 178 -35.29 38.16 -29.85
CA MET A 178 -35.91 39.20 -29.01
C MET A 178 -35.38 40.59 -29.35
N PHE A 179 -34.05 40.73 -29.50
CA PHE A 179 -33.40 41.99 -29.81
C PHE A 179 -33.81 42.52 -31.19
N VAL A 180 -33.78 41.68 -32.22
CA VAL A 180 -34.23 42.01 -33.58
C VAL A 180 -35.71 42.41 -33.57
N ARG A 181 -36.57 41.64 -32.90
CA ARG A 181 -38.01 41.94 -32.79
C ARG A 181 -38.26 43.29 -32.10
N MET A 182 -37.52 43.60 -31.04
CA MET A 182 -37.62 44.88 -30.34
C MET A 182 -37.17 46.05 -31.24
N PHE A 183 -36.10 45.85 -32.00
CA PHE A 183 -35.57 46.85 -32.93
C PHE A 183 -36.53 47.13 -34.10
N LEU A 184 -37.13 46.07 -34.67
CA LEU A 184 -38.16 46.19 -35.71
C LEU A 184 -39.41 46.91 -35.21
N ARG A 185 -39.85 46.61 -33.98
CA ARG A 185 -40.97 47.33 -33.34
C ARG A 185 -40.69 48.81 -33.11
N ARG A 186 -39.44 49.19 -32.81
CA ARG A 186 -39.06 50.61 -32.65
C ARG A 186 -39.02 51.38 -33.97
N ARG A 187 -38.72 50.70 -35.09
CA ARG A 187 -38.69 51.33 -36.44
C ARG A 187 -40.07 51.49 -37.07
N HIS A 188 -41.04 50.64 -36.69
CA HIS A 188 -42.44 50.76 -37.10
C HIS A 188 -43.33 50.91 -35.87
N PRO A 189 -43.48 52.12 -35.30
CA PRO A 189 -44.51 52.36 -34.31
C PRO A 189 -45.87 52.02 -34.93
N PRO A 190 -46.75 51.28 -34.23
CA PRO A 190 -48.09 51.04 -34.73
C PRO A 190 -48.76 52.39 -34.95
N GLY A 191 -49.03 52.70 -36.22
CA GLY A 191 -49.67 53.94 -36.62
C GLY A 191 -50.99 54.12 -35.92
N GLU A 192 -51.17 55.31 -35.36
CA GLU A 192 -52.41 55.86 -34.85
C GLU A 192 -53.55 55.61 -35.86
N ARG A 193 -54.61 54.96 -35.39
CA ARG A 193 -55.96 55.04 -35.96
C ARG A 193 -56.88 55.60 -34.90
#